data_AF-W5SM11-F1
#
_entry.id   AF-W5SM11-F1
#
_cell.length_a   1.000
_cell.length_b   1.000
_cell.length_c   1.000
_cell.angle_alpha   90.00
_cell.angle_beta   90.00
_cell.angle_gamma   90.00
#
_symmetry.space_group_name_H-M   'P 1'
#
loop_
_entity.id
_entity.type
_entity.pdbx_description
1 polymer ?
#
loop_
_entity_poly.entity_id
_entity_poly.type
_entity_poly.pdbx_seq_one_letter_code
_entity_poly.pdbx_strand_id
1 'polypeptide(L)' 'MNIYDLPLFKKMQREYKREFGIDIASFMKPKLVVVDFKSFENRFLNKKQRKVLNDIEKNNQKKLFYQVG' A
#
# COMPACT_ATOMS: atom_id res chain seq x y z
N MET A 1 -9.96 -15.82 6.60
CA MET A 1 -10.22 -16.46 5.29
C MET A 1 -10.11 -15.41 4.21
N ASN A 2 -9.36 -15.68 3.14
CA ASN A 2 -9.23 -14.80 1.98
C ASN A 2 -10.25 -15.21 0.91
N ILE A 3 -11.10 -14.28 0.49
CA ILE A 3 -12.14 -14.54 -0.52
C ILE A 3 -11.56 -14.99 -1.86
N TYR A 4 -10.32 -14.60 -2.18
CA TYR A 4 -9.63 -14.97 -3.43
C TYR A 4 -9.19 -16.44 -3.47
N ASP A 5 -9.15 -17.10 -2.31
CA ASP A 5 -8.75 -18.49 -2.19
C ASP A 5 -9.94 -19.47 -2.28
N LEU A 6 -11.18 -18.96 -2.30
CA LEU A 6 -12.38 -19.77 -2.39
C LEU A 6 -12.47 -20.51 -3.75
N PRO A 7 -12.80 -21.83 -3.76
CA PRO A 7 -12.90 -22.60 -5.01
C PRO A 7 -13.89 -22.02 -6.02
N LEU A 8 -15.03 -21.51 -5.55
CA LEU A 8 -16.03 -20.85 -6.37
C LEU A 8 -15.43 -19.63 -7.08
N PHE A 9 -14.66 -18.81 -6.35
CA PHE A 9 -14.06 -17.61 -6.88
C PHE A 9 -13.02 -17.92 -7.97
N LYS A 10 -12.18 -18.95 -7.76
CA LYS A 10 -11.21 -19.42 -8.77
C LYS A 10 -11.89 -19.97 -10.03
N LYS A 11 -13.05 -20.63 -9.88
CA LYS A 11 -13.85 -21.10 -11.02
C LYS A 11 -14.35 -19.92 -11.87
N MET A 12 -14.97 -18.94 -11.23
CA MET A 12 -15.48 -17.74 -11.91
C MET A 12 -14.38 -16.95 -12.62
N GLN A 13 -13.19 -16.83 -12.01
CA GLN A 13 -12.03 -16.18 -12.64
C GLN A 13 -11.62 -16.88 -13.95
N ARG A 14 -11.61 -18.22 -13.98
CA ARG A 14 -11.25 -18.99 -15.17
C ARG A 14 -12.29 -18.83 -16.28
N GLU A 15 -13.57 -18.88 -15.92
CA GLU A 15 -14.68 -18.68 -16.86
C GLU A 15 -14.62 -17.29 -17.49
N TYR A 16 -14.45 -16.25 -16.68
CA TYR A 16 -14.29 -14.88 -17.16
C TYR A 16 -13.08 -14.71 -18.08
N LYS A 17 -11.92 -15.30 -17.73
CA LYS A 17 -10.73 -15.27 -18.58
C LYS A 17 -10.95 -15.98 -19.92
N ARG A 18 -11.70 -17.08 -19.93
CA ARG A 18 -12.02 -17.82 -21.14
C ARG A 18 -12.94 -17.02 -22.06
N GLU A 19 -13.92 -16.33 -21.50
CA GLU A 19 -14.92 -15.57 -22.26
C GLU A 19 -14.38 -14.25 -22.79
N PHE A 20 -13.63 -13.51 -21.98
CA PHE A 20 -13.20 -12.15 -22.30
C PHE A 20 -11.70 -12.02 -22.60
N GLY A 21 -10.91 -13.07 -22.40
CA GLY A 21 -9.44 -13.01 -22.52
C GLY A 21 -8.76 -12.20 -21.40
N ILE A 22 -9.51 -11.73 -20.40
CA ILE A 22 -9.03 -10.85 -19.34
C ILE A 22 -8.75 -11.65 -18.07
N ASP A 23 -7.52 -11.56 -17.56
CA ASP A 23 -7.16 -12.15 -16.27
C ASP A 23 -7.50 -11.21 -15.11
N ILE A 24 -8.70 -11.36 -14.53
CA ILE A 24 -9.15 -10.45 -13.45
C ILE A 24 -8.25 -10.51 -12.23
N ALA A 25 -7.59 -11.65 -11.97
CA ALA A 25 -6.69 -11.81 -10.83
C ALA A 25 -5.47 -10.86 -10.92
N SER A 26 -5.09 -10.44 -12.13
CA SER A 26 -4.02 -9.45 -12.33
C SER A 26 -4.35 -8.07 -11.74
N PHE A 27 -5.63 -7.70 -11.68
CA PHE A 27 -6.10 -6.43 -11.10
C PHE A 27 -6.29 -6.50 -9.59
N MET A 28 -6.42 -7.72 -9.05
CA MET A 28 -6.64 -7.96 -7.62
C MET A 28 -5.34 -8.10 -6.84
N LYS A 29 -4.20 -8.25 -7.53
CA LYS A 29 -2.90 -8.12 -6.88
C LYS A 29 -2.89 -6.77 -6.17
N PRO A 30 -2.52 -6.71 -4.88
CA PRO A 30 -2.28 -5.43 -4.23
C PRO A 30 -1.31 -4.68 -5.12
N LYS A 31 -1.79 -3.66 -5.84
CA LYS A 31 -0.87 -2.76 -6.49
C LYS A 31 -0.08 -2.17 -5.34
N LEU A 32 1.24 -2.29 -5.41
CA LEU A 32 2.12 -1.52 -4.56
C LEU A 32 1.90 -0.07 -4.99
N VAL A 33 0.84 0.54 -4.46
CA VAL A 33 0.57 1.94 -4.65
C VAL A 33 1.67 2.61 -3.84
N VAL A 34 2.74 2.98 -4.53
CA VAL A 34 3.76 3.85 -3.96
C VAL A 34 3.08 5.19 -3.79
N VAL A 35 2.47 5.38 -2.62
CA VAL A 35 1.86 6.65 -2.26
C VAL A 35 3.01 7.61 -1.98
N ASP A 36 3.13 8.64 -2.81
CA ASP A 36 4.13 9.69 -2.62
C ASP A 36 3.68 10.67 -1.51
N PHE A 37 3.89 10.22 -0.27
CA PHE A 37 3.58 11.00 0.92
C PHE A 37 4.37 12.31 0.97
N LYS A 38 5.60 12.35 0.45
CA LYS A 38 6.42 13.58 0.47
C LYS A 38 5.85 14.65 -0.46
N SER A 39 5.38 14.29 -1.65
CA SER A 39 4.67 15.24 -2.52
C SER A 39 3.36 15.73 -1.92
N PHE A 40 2.60 14.85 -1.24
CA PHE A 40 1.41 15.24 -0.50
C PHE A 40 1.73 16.25 0.62
N GLU A 41 2.70 15.92 1.47
CA GLU A 41 3.13 16.77 2.58
C GLU A 41 3.57 18.16 2.08
N ASN A 42 4.34 18.23 0.99
CA ASN A 42 4.80 19.49 0.43
C ASN A 42 3.68 20.36 -0.14
N ARG A 43 2.66 19.74 -0.73
CA ARG A 43 1.54 20.45 -1.36
C ARG A 43 0.52 20.95 -0.33
N PHE A 44 0.24 20.16 0.70
CA PHE A 44 -0.90 20.41 1.59
C PHE A 44 -0.52 20.88 3.00
N LEU A 45 0.72 20.69 3.44
CA LEU A 45 1.12 21.04 4.80
C LEU A 45 1.89 22.36 4.86
N ASN A 46 1.55 23.16 5.87
CA ASN A 46 2.30 24.35 6.17
C ASN A 46 3.67 24.01 6.79
N LYS A 47 4.56 25.02 6.86
CA LYS A 47 5.93 24.84 7.34
C LYS A 47 6.00 24.31 8.78
N LYS A 48 5.06 24.70 9.66
CA LYS A 48 5.03 24.22 11.06
C LYS A 48 4.65 22.74 11.12
N GLN A 49 3.62 22.33 10.37
CA GLN A 49 3.18 20.94 10.30
C GLN A 49 4.27 20.01 9.75
N ARG A 50 4.94 20.42 8.66
CA ARG A 50 6.08 19.66 8.11
C ARG A 50 7.23 19.52 9.11
N LYS A 51 7.51 20.57 9.89
CA LYS A 51 8.53 20.51 10.94
C LYS A 51 8.19 19.46 12.01
N VAL A 52 6.95 19.45 12.48
CA VAL A 52 6.49 18.45 13.46
C VAL A 52 6.64 17.02 12.93
N LEU A 53 6.24 16.76 11.68
CA LEU A 53 6.42 15.44 11.07
C LEU A 53 7.90 15.02 10.99
N ASN A 54 8.78 15.94 10.56
CA ASN A 54 10.22 15.67 10.52
C ASN A 54 10.80 15.39 11.91
N ASP A 55 10.34 16.09 12.95
CA ASP A 55 10.80 15.88 14.32
C ASP A 55 10.34 14.51 14.86
N ILE A 56 9.12 14.08 14.52
CA ILE A 56 8.61 12.73 14.83
C ILE A 56 9.42 11.67 14.10
N GLU A 57 9.67 11.85 12.80
CA GLU A 57 10.44 10.90 11.98
C GLU A 57 11.85 10.69 12.54
N LYS A 58 12.55 11.78 12.90
CA LYS A 58 13.85 11.73 13.56
C LYS A 58 13.82 11.01 14.91
N ASN A 59 12.76 11.22 15.70
CA ASN A 59 12.64 10.57 17.00
C ASN A 59 12.35 9.08 16.88
N ASN A 60 11.51 8.67 15.93
CA ASN A 60 11.23 7.26 15.66
C ASN A 60 12.47 6.53 15.14
N GLN A 61 13.26 7.17 14.26
CA GLN A 61 14.56 6.64 13.83
C GLN A 61 15.49 6.44 15.04
N LYS A 62 15.61 7.43 15.92
CA LYS A 62 16.40 7.31 17.16
C LYS A 62 15.93 6.12 18.02
N LYS A 63 14.63 5.97 18.24
CA LYS A 63 14.07 4.85 19.02
C LYS A 63 14.41 3.48 18.41
N LEU A 64 14.39 3.36 17.08
CA LEU A 64 14.80 2.13 16.39
C LEU A 64 16.28 1.80 16.64
N PHE A 65 17.17 2.79 16.66
CA PHE A 65 18.58 2.56 16.97
C PHE A 65 18.81 2.10 18.43
N TYR A 66 18.01 2.57 19.39
CA TYR A 66 18.10 2.15 20.79
C TYR A 66 17.47 0.79 21.10
N GLN A 67 16.75 0.17 20.16
CA GLN A 67 16.16 -1.16 20.33
C GLN A 67 17.01 -2.30 19.74
N VAL A 68 18.06 -1.96 18.97
CA VAL A 68 18.95 -2.92 18.31
C VAL A 68 20.34 -2.97 18.98
N GLY A 69 20.52 -2.25 20.10
CA GLY A 69 21.74 -2.24 20.90
C GLY A 69 21.63 -3.07 22.17
#